data_AF-A0A257ZPA5-F1
#
_entry.id   AF-A0A257ZPA5-F1
#
_cell.length_a   1.000
_cell.length_b   1.000
_cell.length_c   1.000
_cell.angle_alpha   90.00
_cell.angle_beta   90.00
_cell.angle_gamma   90.00
#
_symmetry.space_group_name_H-M   'P 1'
#
loop_
_entity.id
_entity.type
_entity.pdbx_description
1 polymer ?
#
loop_
_entity_poly.entity_id
_entity_poly.type
_entity_poly.pdbx_seq_one_letter_code
_entity_poly.pdbx_strand_id
1 'polypeptide(L)' 'MNATEKKALAVMNKTGFTFYGDAMFRTFSQAKRCLDGLVRKGFAEKIGGEFKLTSAGKDVA' A
#
# COMPACT_ATOMS: atom_id res chain seq x y z
N MET A 1 8.54 -0.11 -9.57
CA MET A 1 8.04 0.33 -8.25
C MET A 1 8.91 1.47 -7.73
N ASN A 2 8.30 2.53 -7.19
CA ASN A 2 9.04 3.64 -6.58
C ASN A 2 9.35 3.36 -5.08
N ALA A 3 10.16 4.21 -4.45
CA ALA A 3 10.59 4.00 -3.05
C ALA A 3 9.42 4.05 -2.04
N THR A 4 8.39 4.86 -2.30
CA THR A 4 7.20 4.96 -1.43
C THR A 4 6.33 3.72 -1.52
N GLU A 5 6.15 3.17 -2.72
CA GLU A 5 5.42 1.92 -2.97
C GLU A 5 6.09 0.75 -2.24
N LYS A 6 7.42 0.62 -2.33
CA LYS A 6 8.16 -0.41 -1.58
C LYS A 6 7.95 -0.30 -0.07
N LYS A 7 8.02 0.92 0.47
CA LYS A 7 7.76 1.16 1.89
C LYS A 7 6.32 0.80 2.28
N ALA A 8 5.35 1.17 1.46
CA ALA A 8 3.94 0.85 1.69
C ALA A 8 3.71 -0.67 1.72
N LEU A 9 4.32 -1.41 0.78
CA LEU A 9 4.23 -2.87 0.76
C LEU A 9 4.87 -3.49 2.00
N ALA A 10 6.07 -3.05 2.38
CA ALA A 10 6.75 -3.55 3.58
C ALA A 10 5.95 -3.28 4.86
N VAL A 11 5.33 -2.10 4.97
CA VAL A 11 4.43 -1.77 6.08
C VAL A 11 3.21 -2.69 6.05
N MET A 12 2.51 -2.80 4.92
CA MET A 12 1.36 -3.70 4.80
C MET A 12 1.71 -5.17 5.09
N ASN A 13 2.93 -5.62 4.76
CA ASN A 13 3.40 -6.97 5.07
C ASN A 13 3.60 -7.16 6.58
N LYS A 14 4.12 -6.13 7.25
CA LYS A 14 4.39 -6.16 8.69
C LYS A 14 3.13 -5.99 9.55
N THR A 15 2.24 -5.07 9.18
CA THR A 15 1.04 -4.71 9.95
C THR A 15 -0.21 -5.47 9.49
N GLY A 16 -0.18 -6.06 8.31
CA GLY A 16 -1.32 -6.72 7.65
C GLY A 16 -2.17 -5.78 6.79
N PHE A 17 -2.12 -4.46 7.02
CA PHE A 17 -2.87 -3.47 6.25
C PHE A 17 -2.28 -2.04 6.40
N THR A 18 -2.69 -1.13 5.52
CA THR A 18 -2.48 0.32 5.66
C THR A 18 -3.71 1.10 5.19
N PHE A 19 -3.70 2.42 5.28
CA PHE A 19 -4.77 3.31 4.85
C PHE A 19 -4.19 4.65 4.40
N TYR A 20 -4.99 5.48 3.72
CA TYR A 20 -4.50 6.75 3.16
C TYR A 20 -3.98 7.74 4.22
N GLY A 21 -4.42 7.60 5.48
CA GLY A 21 -4.02 8.46 6.60
C GLY A 21 -2.87 7.90 7.44
N ASP A 22 -2.21 6.83 7.00
CA ASP A 22 -1.09 6.24 7.73
C ASP A 22 0.08 7.23 7.83
N ALA A 23 0.69 7.32 9.02
CA ALA A 23 1.74 8.28 9.36
C ALA A 23 3.00 8.12 8.48
N MET A 24 3.16 6.98 7.80
CA MET A 24 4.24 6.78 6.82
C MET A 24 4.11 7.70 5.58
N PHE A 25 2.92 8.19 5.26
CA PHE A 25 2.69 9.08 4.14
C PHE A 25 2.75 10.53 4.59
N ARG A 26 3.50 11.35 3.85
CA ARG A 26 3.64 12.77 4.18
C ARG A 26 2.34 13.55 3.95
N THR A 27 1.56 13.13 2.95
CA THR A 27 0.28 13.77 2.60
C THR A 27 -0.72 12.74 2.11
N PHE A 28 -2.02 13.05 2.26
CA PHE A 28 -3.11 12.24 1.72
C PHE A 28 -2.96 12.02 0.20
N SER A 29 -2.56 13.05 -0.55
CA SER A 29 -2.37 12.93 -2.00
C SER A 29 -1.24 11.94 -2.36
N GLN A 30 -0.18 11.89 -1.55
CA GLN A 30 0.90 10.92 -1.72
C GLN A 30 0.40 9.50 -1.43
N ALA A 31 -0.30 9.31 -0.31
CA ALA A 31 -0.90 8.03 0.06
C ALA A 31 -1.85 7.54 -1.04
N LYS A 32 -2.73 8.42 -1.51
CA LYS A 32 -3.70 8.12 -2.57
C LYS A 32 -3.02 7.66 -3.85
N ARG A 33 -2.04 8.42 -4.35
CA ARG A 33 -1.29 8.01 -5.56
C ARG A 33 -0.56 6.69 -5.38
N CYS A 34 0.03 6.46 -4.20
CA CYS A 34 0.79 5.25 -3.92
C CYS A 34 -0.14 4.02 -3.83
N LEU A 35 -1.15 4.07 -2.96
CA LEU A 35 -2.04 2.94 -2.69
C LEU A 35 -2.95 2.65 -3.89
N ASP A 36 -3.51 3.67 -4.55
CA ASP A 36 -4.28 3.46 -5.80
C ASP A 36 -3.38 2.87 -6.90
N GLY A 37 -2.11 3.27 -6.94
CA GLY A 37 -1.11 2.72 -7.85
C GLY A 37 -0.79 1.25 -7.59
N LEU A 38 -0.65 0.86 -6.31
CA LEU A 38 -0.44 -0.54 -5.91
C LEU A 38 -1.66 -1.41 -6.21
N VAL A 39 -2.87 -0.88 -5.99
CA VAL A 39 -4.12 -1.57 -6.35
C VAL A 39 -4.21 -1.78 -7.85
N ARG A 40 -3.93 -0.73 -8.64
CA ARG A 40 -3.96 -0.84 -10.11
C ARG A 40 -2.94 -1.84 -10.67
N LYS A 41 -1.80 -2.01 -9.99
CA LYS A 41 -0.76 -2.99 -10.33
C LYS A 41 -1.07 -4.41 -9.84
N GLY A 42 -2.12 -4.58 -9.03
CA GLY A 42 -2.49 -5.88 -8.46
C GLY A 42 -1.65 -6.33 -7.26
N PHE A 43 -0.87 -5.43 -6.65
CA PHE A 43 -0.07 -5.73 -5.44
C PHE A 43 -0.82 -5.50 -4.13
N ALA A 44 -1.87 -4.69 -4.17
CA ALA A 44 -2.72 -4.43 -3.02
C ALA A 44 -4.19 -4.49 -3.43
N GLU A 45 -5.06 -4.71 -2.46
CA GLU A 45 -6.51 -4.63 -2.62
C GLU A 45 -7.10 -3.73 -1.53
N LYS A 46 -8.20 -3.05 -1.85
CA LYS A 46 -8.88 -2.16 -0.92
C LYS A 46 -10.12 -2.83 -0.38
N ILE A 47 -10.18 -3.07 0.93
CA ILE A 47 -11.30 -3.70 1.62
C ILE A 47 -11.71 -2.80 2.79
N GLY A 48 -12.95 -2.31 2.77
CA GLY A 48 -13.49 -1.52 3.90
C GLY A 48 -12.73 -0.22 4.23
N GLY A 49 -11.92 0.30 3.31
CA GLY A 49 -11.06 1.48 3.55
C GLY A 49 -9.61 1.14 3.91
N GLU A 50 -9.34 -0.12 4.21
CA GLU A 50 -8.00 -0.66 4.42
C GLU A 50 -7.40 -1.14 3.09
N PHE A 51 -6.08 -1.09 2.99
CA PHE A 51 -5.30 -1.63 1.89
C PHE A 51 -4.51 -2.82 2.38
N LYS A 52 -4.73 -3.98 1.78
CA LYS A 52 -4.08 -5.25 2.13
C LYS A 52 -3.26 -5.74 0.96
N LEU A 53 -2.20 -6.51 1.25
CA LEU A 53 -1.42 -7.15 0.20
C LEU A 53 -2.20 -8.28 -0.44
N THR A 54 -2.17 -8.33 -1.76
CA THR A 54 -2.55 -9.53 -2.51
C THR A 54 -1.42 -10.57 -2.44
N SER A 55 -1.65 -11.78 -2.93
CA SER A 55 -0.59 -12.80 -3.03
C SER A 55 0.63 -12.29 -3.80
N ALA A 56 0.40 -11.62 -4.93
CA ALA A 56 1.47 -10.99 -5.72
C ALA A 56 2.17 -9.85 -4.97
N GLY A 57 1.46 -9.12 -4.09
CA GLY A 57 2.06 -8.11 -3.23
C GLY A 57 3.00 -8.71 -2.20
N LYS A 58 2.64 -9.85 -1.60
CA LYS A 58 3.43 -10.54 -0.59
C LYS A 58 4.74 -11.10 -1.15
N ASP A 59 4.74 -11.58 -2.39
CA ASP A 59 5.96 -12.11 -3.04
C ASP A 59 7.03 -11.03 -3.29
N VAL A 60 6.65 -9.75 -3.26
CA VAL A 60 7.52 -8.61 -3.62
C VAL A 60 7.75 -7.65 -2.43
N ALA A 61 7.09 -7.90 -1.29
CA ALA A 61 7.08 -7.02 -0.12
C ALA A 61 8.21 -7.27 0.88
#